data_AF-A0A523IPE7-F1
#
_entry.id   AF-A0A523IPE7-F1
#
_cell.length_a   1.000
_cell.length_b   1.000
_cell.length_c   1.000
_cell.angle_alpha   90.00
_cell.angle_beta   90.00
_cell.angle_gamma   90.00
#
_symmetry.space_group_name_H-M   'P 1'
#
loop_
_entity.id
_entity.type
_entity.pdbx_description
1 polymer ?
#
loop_
_entity_poly.entity_id
_entity_poly.type
_entity_poly.pdbx_seq_one_letter_code
_entity_poly.pdbx_strand_id
1 'polypeptide(L)'
;MNKILLQIPVCAIVLLFYVFILSGNAKEDNSTDEISSSILLAELKGAKDSPVELGEVDWIRNFDEATTKAKKLNKPLLVLFQEVPGCSTSSGYGKNVLSHPLIVEAIETLFVPAAIYNNNKGEDERVLKSFGEPSWNNPVVRIMTPERQELVSRLSGDYTKAGLVGAMITALESNNNTVPPYLSLLAQELNVKSGSRERAVFAMHCFWIGEGKLANIKGVISTKPGFMGGYEVVELEFNPKIISFEDLVKKGKSNNVASHIFTVNSGQSAVAKDIVGEGSVSPRSSFRADSRPKYYLSGTLYSYVPMTNLQIARVNASLGSLRSPDSFLSPRQLELYKYIENHQELNWPNSLRSSDFNAAWNKTISLLNKQISRR
;
A
#
# COMPACT_ATOMS: atom_id res chain seq x y z
N MET A 1 -5.73 80.15 4.86
CA MET A 1 -5.11 80.28 3.53
C MET A 1 -4.24 79.05 3.28
N ASN A 2 -4.54 78.29 2.23
CA ASN A 2 -3.68 77.48 1.32
C ASN A 2 -2.33 76.95 1.84
N LYS A 3 -1.80 75.75 1.54
CA LYS A 3 -2.08 74.58 0.67
C LYS A 3 -1.01 73.51 1.07
N ILE A 4 -1.38 72.27 1.37
CA ILE A 4 -1.06 71.00 0.66
C ILE A 4 0.34 70.89 -0.01
N LEU A 5 1.16 69.91 0.44
CA LEU A 5 1.80 68.78 -0.32
C LEU A 5 2.72 67.99 0.66
N LEU A 6 2.47 66.74 1.08
CA LEU A 6 2.57 65.41 0.44
C LEU A 6 4.01 64.80 0.31
N GLN A 7 4.16 63.59 0.90
CA GLN A 7 4.99 62.40 0.54
C GLN A 7 6.24 61.98 1.38
N ILE A 8 6.01 61.03 2.31
CA ILE A 8 6.51 59.61 2.46
C ILE A 8 7.84 59.23 1.74
N PRO A 9 8.78 58.36 2.28
CA PRO A 9 8.58 57.22 3.19
C PRO A 9 9.56 57.06 4.37
N VAL A 10 9.14 56.30 5.40
CA VAL A 10 10.03 55.71 6.41
C VAL A 10 9.97 54.19 6.30
N CYS A 11 11.11 53.59 5.93
CA CYS A 11 11.42 52.20 6.18
C CYS A 11 12.25 52.09 7.45
N ALA A 12 11.98 51.02 8.19
CA ALA A 12 12.93 50.23 9.01
C ALA A 12 12.84 50.36 10.55
N ILE A 13 12.82 49.15 11.14
CA ILE A 13 13.28 48.74 12.47
C ILE A 13 12.24 48.84 13.60
N VAL A 14 11.66 47.69 13.96
CA VAL A 14 11.18 47.45 15.32
C VAL A 14 11.77 46.12 15.81
N LEU A 15 12.61 46.24 16.84
CA LEU A 15 13.11 45.17 17.68
C LEU A 15 11.95 44.42 18.35
N LEU A 16 11.94 43.10 18.23
CA LEU A 16 11.11 42.22 19.06
C LEU A 16 11.82 41.94 20.38
N PHE A 17 11.34 42.57 21.45
CA PHE A 17 11.72 42.23 22.83
C PHE A 17 10.83 41.11 23.37
N TYR A 18 11.50 40.14 23.97
CA TYR A 18 10.99 39.03 24.78
C TYR A 18 9.94 39.46 25.82
N VAL A 19 8.83 38.72 25.90
CA VAL A 19 8.08 38.50 27.16
C VAL A 19 7.75 37.02 27.25
N PHE A 20 8.39 36.34 28.21
CA PHE A 20 8.01 35.03 28.71
C PHE A 20 6.60 35.10 29.30
N ILE A 21 5.66 34.33 28.76
CA ILE A 21 4.44 33.93 29.48
C ILE A 21 4.50 32.42 29.67
N LEU A 22 4.47 32.04 30.94
CA LEU A 22 4.41 30.69 31.47
C LEU A 22 3.28 29.91 30.81
N SER A 23 3.64 28.85 30.08
CA SER A 23 2.70 27.83 29.60
C SER A 23 2.12 27.09 30.81
N GLY A 24 0.85 27.35 31.09
CA GLY A 24 0.04 26.47 31.92
C GLY A 24 -0.12 25.13 31.21
N ASN A 25 0.20 24.05 31.91
CA ASN A 25 -0.13 22.68 31.53
C ASN A 25 -1.66 22.58 31.31
N ALA A 26 -2.09 22.61 30.06
CA ALA A 26 -3.34 21.97 29.68
C ALA A 26 -3.08 20.47 29.72
N LYS A 27 -3.71 19.77 30.68
CA LYS A 27 -3.90 18.33 30.58
C LYS A 27 -4.72 18.10 29.30
N GLU A 28 -4.08 17.63 28.25
CA GLU A 28 -4.78 16.97 27.15
C GLU A 28 -5.58 15.81 27.75
N ASP A 29 -6.84 15.73 27.32
CA ASP A 29 -7.82 14.80 27.84
C ASP A 29 -7.51 13.38 27.33
N ASN A 30 -6.88 12.57 28.17
CA ASN A 30 -6.57 11.16 27.91
C ASN A 30 -7.80 10.35 27.48
N SER A 31 -9.04 10.80 27.76
CA SER A 31 -10.25 10.04 27.43
C SER A 31 -10.50 9.95 25.92
N THR A 32 -10.17 10.99 25.14
CA THR A 32 -10.32 10.98 23.67
C THR A 32 -9.33 10.06 22.98
N ASP A 33 -8.09 9.99 23.47
CA ASP A 33 -7.07 9.06 22.96
C ASP A 33 -7.34 7.62 23.40
N GLU A 34 -7.86 7.40 24.61
CA GLU A 34 -8.29 6.07 25.07
C GLU A 34 -9.54 5.57 24.32
N ILE A 35 -10.50 6.44 24.02
CA ILE A 35 -11.69 6.09 23.21
C ILE A 35 -11.28 5.85 21.75
N SER A 36 -10.44 6.70 21.17
CA SER A 36 -9.94 6.51 19.81
C SER A 36 -9.12 5.23 19.68
N SER A 37 -8.27 4.91 20.67
CA SER A 37 -7.50 3.67 20.69
C SER A 37 -8.36 2.44 20.96
N SER A 38 -9.42 2.51 21.78
CA SER A 38 -10.33 1.37 21.97
C SER A 38 -11.17 1.03 20.72
N ILE A 39 -11.61 2.05 19.97
CA ILE A 39 -12.27 1.88 18.66
C ILE A 39 -11.26 1.31 17.64
N LEU A 40 -10.03 1.83 17.62
CA LEU A 40 -8.91 1.33 16.80
C LEU A 40 -8.61 -0.16 17.04
N LEU A 41 -8.58 -0.56 18.31
CA LEU A 41 -8.30 -1.91 18.74
C LEU A 41 -9.46 -2.85 18.42
N ALA A 42 -10.71 -2.35 18.33
CA ALA A 42 -11.86 -3.10 17.85
C ALA A 42 -11.84 -3.29 16.34
N GLU A 43 -11.43 -2.27 15.57
CA GLU A 43 -11.29 -2.33 14.10
C GLU A 43 -10.10 -3.20 13.67
N LEU A 44 -9.00 -3.20 14.43
CA LEU A 44 -7.84 -4.08 14.23
C LEU A 44 -8.06 -5.49 14.79
N LYS A 45 -9.08 -5.71 15.63
CA LYS A 45 -9.28 -6.98 16.36
C LYS A 45 -9.57 -8.19 15.48
N GLY A 46 -9.98 -7.97 14.22
CA GLY A 46 -10.05 -9.01 13.19
C GLY A 46 -10.60 -10.35 13.70
N ALA A 47 -11.90 -10.38 14.02
CA ALA A 47 -12.72 -11.59 14.05
C ALA A 47 -14.18 -11.18 14.22
N LYS A 48 -14.84 -10.78 13.12
CA LYS A 48 -16.30 -10.91 13.06
C LYS A 48 -16.60 -12.35 12.66
N ASP A 49 -17.64 -12.94 13.25
CA ASP A 49 -18.18 -14.24 12.82
C ASP A 49 -18.89 -14.07 11.48
N SER A 50 -18.10 -13.79 10.44
CA SER A 50 -18.55 -13.58 9.07
C SER A 50 -18.38 -14.88 8.28
N PRO A 51 -19.35 -15.24 7.42
CA PRO A 51 -19.19 -16.36 6.51
C PRO A 51 -17.91 -16.24 5.72
N VAL A 52 -17.21 -17.37 5.54
CA VAL A 52 -15.86 -17.39 4.97
C VAL A 52 -15.80 -16.83 3.54
N GLU A 53 -16.91 -16.89 2.81
CA GLU A 53 -17.09 -16.34 1.47
C GLU A 53 -17.05 -14.82 1.43
N LEU A 54 -17.33 -14.15 2.55
CA LEU A 54 -17.29 -12.70 2.67
C LEU A 54 -15.90 -12.16 3.04
N GLY A 55 -14.99 -13.03 3.47
CA GLY A 55 -13.68 -12.64 3.97
C GLY A 55 -13.77 -11.77 5.22
N GLU A 56 -12.87 -10.79 5.34
CA GLU A 56 -12.73 -9.93 6.52
C GLU A 56 -13.28 -8.51 6.31
N VAL A 57 -14.02 -8.28 5.23
CA VAL A 57 -14.66 -6.97 4.95
C VAL A 57 -15.95 -6.82 5.75
N ASP A 58 -16.17 -5.64 6.32
CA ASP A 58 -17.40 -5.28 7.01
C ASP A 58 -18.53 -4.91 6.03
N TRP A 59 -19.20 -5.93 5.51
CA TRP A 59 -20.25 -5.77 4.51
C TRP A 59 -21.57 -5.27 5.09
N ILE A 60 -22.13 -4.23 4.46
CA ILE A 60 -23.53 -3.85 4.68
C ILE A 60 -24.43 -4.85 3.95
N ARG A 61 -25.38 -5.45 4.68
CA ARG A 61 -26.31 -6.45 4.14
C ARG A 61 -27.58 -5.87 3.54
N ASN A 62 -27.86 -4.59 3.81
CA ASN A 62 -28.98 -3.85 3.22
C ASN A 62 -28.48 -2.89 2.13
N PHE A 63 -28.87 -3.13 0.88
CA PHE A 63 -28.42 -2.33 -0.26
C PHE A 63 -28.90 -0.86 -0.21
N ASP A 64 -30.10 -0.62 0.28
CA ASP A 64 -30.68 0.74 0.33
C ASP A 64 -30.01 1.57 1.45
N GLU A 65 -29.66 0.91 2.57
CA GLU A 65 -28.81 1.50 3.61
C GLU A 65 -27.42 1.83 3.07
N ALA A 66 -26.77 0.89 2.37
CA ALA A 66 -25.47 1.11 1.76
C ALA A 66 -25.51 2.28 0.78
N THR A 67 -26.54 2.37 -0.06
CA THR A 67 -26.76 3.48 -0.99
C THR A 67 -26.92 4.81 -0.27
N THR A 68 -27.70 4.83 0.81
CA THR A 68 -27.89 6.04 1.63
C THR A 68 -26.58 6.49 2.27
N LYS A 69 -25.79 5.55 2.81
CA LYS A 69 -24.48 5.81 3.38
C LYS A 69 -23.49 6.31 2.31
N ALA A 70 -23.51 5.73 1.12
CA ALA A 70 -22.66 6.11 -0.01
C ALA A 70 -22.91 7.56 -0.44
N LYS A 71 -24.19 7.97 -0.54
CA LYS A 71 -24.57 9.38 -0.79
C LYS A 71 -24.06 10.31 0.31
N LYS A 72 -24.26 9.95 1.58
CA LYS A 72 -23.84 10.75 2.72
C LYS A 72 -22.31 10.94 2.77
N LEU A 73 -21.55 9.89 2.44
CA LEU A 73 -20.09 9.90 2.49
C LEU A 73 -19.43 10.38 1.19
N ASN A 74 -20.22 10.62 0.13
CA ASN A 74 -19.73 10.89 -1.22
C ASN A 74 -18.71 9.85 -1.69
N LYS A 75 -19.04 8.57 -1.51
CA LYS A 75 -18.20 7.43 -1.91
C LYS A 75 -18.94 6.53 -2.90
N PRO A 76 -18.22 5.89 -3.84
CA PRO A 76 -18.79 4.84 -4.67
C PRO A 76 -19.20 3.61 -3.83
N LEU A 77 -20.16 2.85 -4.35
CA LEU A 77 -20.56 1.54 -3.85
C LEU A 77 -19.65 0.46 -4.44
N LEU A 78 -19.23 -0.49 -3.60
CA LEU A 78 -18.65 -1.75 -4.04
C LEU A 78 -19.59 -2.87 -3.61
N VAL A 79 -20.24 -3.50 -4.58
CA VAL A 79 -21.31 -4.47 -4.34
C VAL A 79 -20.84 -5.86 -4.72
N LEU A 80 -20.78 -6.76 -3.74
CA LEU A 80 -20.47 -8.17 -3.92
C LEU A 80 -21.77 -8.97 -4.01
N PHE A 81 -21.96 -9.68 -5.12
CA PHE A 81 -22.97 -10.73 -5.26
C PHE A 81 -22.27 -12.08 -5.11
N GLN A 82 -22.66 -12.85 -4.11
CA GLN A 82 -21.91 -14.04 -3.68
C GLN A 82 -22.86 -15.09 -3.12
N GLU A 83 -22.57 -16.36 -3.40
CA GLU A 83 -23.27 -17.49 -2.78
C GLU A 83 -22.78 -17.67 -1.34
N VAL A 84 -23.70 -17.71 -0.36
CA VAL A 84 -23.37 -17.91 1.05
C VAL A 84 -24.37 -18.87 1.71
N PRO A 85 -23.93 -20.02 2.28
CA PRO A 85 -22.62 -20.64 2.06
C PRO A 85 -22.43 -20.96 0.57
N GLY A 86 -21.20 -20.87 0.07
CA GLY A 86 -20.89 -21.04 -1.35
C GLY A 86 -19.87 -22.13 -1.64
N CYS A 87 -19.61 -22.38 -2.93
CA CYS A 87 -18.64 -23.39 -3.35
C CYS A 87 -17.17 -22.99 -3.03
N SER A 88 -16.22 -23.82 -3.47
CA SER A 88 -14.78 -23.57 -3.29
C SER A 88 -14.31 -22.26 -3.95
N THR A 89 -14.95 -21.81 -5.03
CA THR A 89 -14.67 -20.51 -5.64
C THR A 89 -15.07 -19.37 -4.71
N SER A 90 -16.28 -19.40 -4.14
CA SER A 90 -16.79 -18.36 -3.24
C SER A 90 -15.96 -18.27 -1.97
N SER A 91 -15.75 -19.41 -1.31
CA SER A 91 -14.93 -19.49 -0.09
C SER A 91 -13.44 -19.20 -0.36
N GLY A 92 -12.93 -19.58 -1.54
CA GLY A 92 -11.59 -19.24 -1.99
C GLY A 92 -11.41 -17.75 -2.25
N TYR A 93 -12.40 -17.09 -2.85
CA TYR A 93 -12.37 -15.64 -3.07
C TYR A 93 -12.40 -14.87 -1.75
N GLY A 94 -13.26 -15.30 -0.82
CA GLY A 94 -13.30 -14.81 0.56
C GLY A 94 -11.93 -14.88 1.23
N LYS A 95 -11.39 -16.09 1.40
CA LYS A 95 -10.10 -16.33 2.08
C LYS A 95 -8.90 -15.64 1.44
N ASN A 96 -8.85 -15.59 0.10
CA ASN A 96 -7.63 -15.20 -0.60
C ASN A 96 -7.63 -13.77 -1.10
N VAL A 97 -8.80 -13.16 -1.32
CA VAL A 97 -8.93 -11.80 -1.87
C VAL A 97 -9.57 -10.89 -0.84
N LEU A 98 -10.75 -11.26 -0.35
CA LEU A 98 -11.53 -10.45 0.59
C LEU A 98 -11.01 -10.51 2.04
N SER A 99 -9.95 -11.29 2.30
CA SER A 99 -9.21 -11.29 3.58
C SER A 99 -7.80 -10.71 3.46
N HIS A 100 -7.40 -10.18 2.30
CA HIS A 100 -6.08 -9.54 2.18
C HIS A 100 -6.11 -8.17 2.87
N PRO A 101 -5.26 -7.88 3.88
CA PRO A 101 -5.41 -6.69 4.73
C PRO A 101 -5.49 -5.36 3.98
N LEU A 102 -4.63 -5.14 2.98
CA LEU A 102 -4.67 -3.89 2.19
C LEU A 102 -5.86 -3.80 1.23
N ILE A 103 -6.47 -4.94 0.85
CA ILE A 103 -7.66 -4.97 0.00
C ILE A 103 -8.88 -4.66 0.85
N VAL A 104 -9.00 -5.31 2.01
CA VAL A 104 -10.05 -5.03 3.01
C VAL A 104 -10.05 -3.54 3.36
N GLU A 105 -8.88 -3.00 3.67
CA GLU A 105 -8.69 -1.58 3.93
C GLU A 105 -9.16 -0.70 2.77
N ALA A 106 -8.75 -1.00 1.54
CA ALA A 106 -9.17 -0.22 0.39
C ALA A 106 -10.70 -0.26 0.17
N ILE A 107 -11.32 -1.43 0.36
CA ILE A 107 -12.78 -1.60 0.22
C ILE A 107 -13.51 -0.72 1.25
N GLU A 108 -13.10 -0.75 2.51
CA GLU A 108 -13.81 -0.08 3.60
C GLU A 108 -13.52 1.42 3.69
N THR A 109 -12.32 1.84 3.29
CA THR A 109 -11.92 3.25 3.34
C THR A 109 -12.33 4.03 2.09
N LEU A 110 -12.32 3.40 0.91
CA LEU A 110 -12.54 4.11 -0.37
C LEU A 110 -13.94 3.90 -0.94
N PHE A 111 -14.66 2.87 -0.49
CA PHE A 111 -15.99 2.53 -0.97
C PHE A 111 -16.97 2.39 0.21
N VAL A 112 -18.25 2.25 -0.13
CA VAL A 112 -19.24 1.68 0.79
C VAL A 112 -19.48 0.22 0.37
N PRO A 113 -18.99 -0.78 1.14
CA PRO A 113 -19.15 -2.18 0.80
C PRO A 113 -20.56 -2.69 1.09
N ALA A 114 -21.19 -3.30 0.10
CA ALA A 114 -22.45 -4.02 0.25
C ALA A 114 -22.30 -5.45 -0.24
N ALA A 115 -22.81 -6.42 0.51
CA ALA A 115 -22.91 -7.80 0.05
C ALA A 115 -24.37 -8.15 -0.21
N ILE A 116 -24.62 -8.95 -1.24
CA ILE A 116 -25.91 -9.51 -1.62
C ILE A 116 -25.73 -11.02 -1.80
N TYR A 117 -26.53 -11.81 -1.09
CA TYR A 117 -26.45 -13.27 -1.20
C TYR A 117 -27.26 -13.73 -2.41
N ASN A 118 -26.58 -14.25 -3.42
CA ASN A 118 -27.21 -14.57 -4.71
C ASN A 118 -28.03 -15.88 -4.69
N ASN A 119 -28.07 -16.57 -3.55
CA ASN A 119 -28.80 -17.81 -3.30
C ASN A 119 -29.91 -17.67 -2.26
N ASN A 120 -30.15 -16.45 -1.76
CA ASN A 120 -31.17 -16.17 -0.74
C ASN A 120 -32.40 -15.46 -1.32
N LYS A 121 -33.55 -15.71 -0.68
CA LYS A 121 -34.84 -15.07 -0.98
C LYS A 121 -34.98 -13.71 -0.27
N GLY A 122 -36.06 -12.99 -0.57
CA GLY A 122 -36.42 -11.75 0.13
C GLY A 122 -35.65 -10.54 -0.41
N GLU A 123 -35.06 -9.74 0.49
CA GLU A 123 -34.37 -8.51 0.10
C GLU A 123 -33.16 -8.77 -0.82
N ASP A 124 -32.39 -9.84 -0.56
CA ASP A 124 -31.30 -10.24 -1.44
C ASP A 124 -31.79 -10.53 -2.86
N GLU A 125 -32.86 -11.32 -3.00
CA GLU A 125 -33.48 -11.66 -4.29
C GLU A 125 -34.03 -10.42 -5.01
N ARG A 126 -34.65 -9.49 -4.27
CA ARG A 126 -35.15 -8.22 -4.83
C ARG A 126 -34.01 -7.41 -5.44
N VAL A 127 -32.92 -7.23 -4.69
CA VAL A 127 -31.75 -6.48 -5.15
C VAL A 127 -31.10 -7.19 -6.33
N LEU A 128 -30.84 -8.50 -6.22
CA LEU A 128 -30.25 -9.34 -7.27
C LEU A 128 -31.01 -9.19 -8.60
N LYS A 129 -32.35 -9.31 -8.57
CA LYS A 129 -33.21 -9.11 -9.75
C LYS A 129 -33.11 -7.71 -10.32
N SER A 130 -33.00 -6.67 -9.48
CA SER A 130 -32.86 -5.29 -9.93
C SER A 130 -31.55 -5.01 -10.68
N PHE A 131 -30.53 -5.85 -10.49
CA PHE A 131 -29.25 -5.80 -11.21
C PHE A 131 -29.19 -6.75 -12.41
N GLY A 132 -30.20 -7.61 -12.60
CA GLY A 132 -30.19 -8.67 -13.60
C GLY A 132 -29.09 -9.71 -13.36
N GLU A 133 -28.62 -9.86 -12.12
CA GLU A 133 -27.62 -10.87 -11.77
C GLU A 133 -28.28 -12.25 -11.61
N PRO A 134 -27.66 -13.34 -12.11
CA PRO A 134 -28.22 -14.67 -11.94
C PRO A 134 -28.02 -15.18 -10.51
N SER A 135 -28.94 -16.04 -10.06
CA SER A 135 -28.75 -16.79 -8.82
C SER A 135 -27.74 -17.92 -8.99
N TRP A 136 -27.10 -18.34 -7.90
CA TRP A 136 -26.19 -19.49 -7.86
C TRP A 136 -24.98 -19.37 -8.81
N ASN A 137 -24.48 -18.15 -9.03
CA ASN A 137 -23.26 -17.92 -9.78
C ASN A 137 -22.04 -17.71 -8.87
N ASN A 138 -20.86 -17.85 -9.47
CA ASN A 138 -19.60 -17.47 -8.82
C ASN A 138 -19.60 -15.97 -8.48
N PRO A 139 -18.72 -15.53 -7.55
CA PRO A 139 -18.65 -14.14 -7.10
C PRO A 139 -18.69 -13.12 -8.23
N VAL A 140 -19.47 -12.06 -8.05
CA VAL A 140 -19.52 -10.90 -8.95
C VAL A 140 -19.30 -9.65 -8.13
N VAL A 141 -18.40 -8.79 -8.59
CA VAL A 141 -18.25 -7.44 -8.01
C VAL A 141 -18.70 -6.41 -9.04
N ARG A 142 -19.54 -5.49 -8.58
CA ARG A 142 -19.89 -4.27 -9.31
C ARG A 142 -19.46 -3.05 -8.52
N ILE A 143 -18.90 -2.05 -9.20
CA ILE A 143 -18.47 -0.80 -8.57
C ILE A 143 -19.14 0.35 -9.30
N MET A 144 -19.92 1.13 -8.55
CA MET A 144 -20.88 2.07 -9.12
C MET A 144 -21.06 3.32 -8.25
N THR A 145 -21.64 4.36 -8.82
CA THR A 145 -22.14 5.51 -8.05
C THR A 145 -23.38 5.13 -7.23
N PRO A 146 -23.78 5.94 -6.22
CA PRO A 146 -25.03 5.72 -5.51
C PRO A 146 -26.29 5.78 -6.39
N GLU A 147 -26.20 6.36 -7.58
CA GLU A 147 -27.24 6.42 -8.62
C GLU A 147 -27.22 5.19 -9.53
N ARG A 148 -26.42 4.16 -9.20
CA ARG A 148 -26.25 2.91 -9.95
C ARG A 148 -25.61 3.08 -11.33
N GLN A 149 -24.81 4.13 -11.53
CA GLN A 149 -23.97 4.24 -12.71
C GLN A 149 -22.69 3.42 -12.51
N GLU A 150 -22.48 2.40 -13.34
CA GLU A 150 -21.27 1.58 -13.30
C GLU A 150 -20.02 2.42 -13.60
N LEU A 151 -19.01 2.31 -12.73
CA LEU A 151 -17.73 3.03 -12.85
C LEU A 151 -16.63 2.16 -13.50
N VAL A 152 -16.87 0.85 -13.56
CA VAL A 152 -16.02 -0.16 -14.17
C VAL A 152 -16.88 -1.29 -14.70
N SER A 153 -16.36 -2.04 -15.67
CA SER A 153 -17.04 -3.25 -16.15
C SER A 153 -17.26 -4.24 -15.00
N ARG A 154 -18.43 -4.87 -14.99
CA ARG A 154 -18.80 -5.97 -14.09
C ARG A 154 -17.66 -6.98 -13.96
N LEU A 155 -17.11 -7.15 -12.76
CA LEU A 155 -16.01 -8.07 -12.48
C LEU A 155 -16.57 -9.46 -12.21
N SER A 156 -16.39 -10.36 -13.18
CA SER A 156 -16.75 -11.77 -13.08
C SER A 156 -15.73 -12.62 -13.81
N GLY A 157 -15.44 -13.83 -13.32
CA GLY A 157 -14.45 -14.72 -13.94
C GLY A 157 -12.99 -14.40 -13.64
N ASP A 158 -12.70 -13.24 -13.03
CA ASP A 158 -11.39 -12.90 -12.47
C ASP A 158 -11.49 -12.80 -10.94
N TYR A 159 -11.12 -13.88 -10.27
CA TYR A 159 -11.14 -14.00 -8.81
C TYR A 159 -9.76 -13.74 -8.19
N THR A 160 -8.92 -12.96 -8.86
CA THR A 160 -7.59 -12.63 -8.38
C THR A 160 -7.58 -11.33 -7.57
N LYS A 161 -6.60 -11.19 -6.68
CA LYS A 161 -6.31 -9.92 -6.00
C LYS A 161 -6.05 -8.78 -7.01
N ALA A 162 -5.33 -9.09 -8.09
CA ALA A 162 -5.00 -8.13 -9.15
C ALA A 162 -6.26 -7.63 -9.86
N GLY A 163 -7.19 -8.53 -10.19
CA GLY A 163 -8.47 -8.18 -10.82
C GLY A 163 -9.30 -7.23 -9.97
N LEU A 164 -9.48 -7.54 -8.69
CA LEU A 164 -10.26 -6.67 -7.79
C LEU A 164 -9.58 -5.31 -7.54
N VAL A 165 -8.27 -5.31 -7.27
CA VAL A 165 -7.53 -4.05 -7.08
C VAL A 165 -7.54 -3.19 -8.34
N GLY A 166 -7.38 -3.80 -9.52
CA GLY A 166 -7.51 -3.12 -10.80
C GLY A 166 -8.88 -2.50 -10.99
N ALA A 167 -9.96 -3.25 -10.69
CA ALA A 167 -11.32 -2.73 -10.78
C ALA A 167 -11.57 -1.54 -9.82
N MET A 168 -11.07 -1.63 -8.58
CA MET A 168 -11.15 -0.52 -7.62
C MET A 168 -10.44 0.74 -8.12
N ILE A 169 -9.21 0.61 -8.66
CA ILE A 169 -8.46 1.74 -9.21
C ILE A 169 -9.20 2.37 -10.38
N THR A 170 -9.63 1.57 -11.36
CA THR A 170 -10.38 2.06 -12.52
C THR A 170 -11.64 2.80 -12.08
N ALA A 171 -12.38 2.27 -11.11
CA ALA A 171 -13.60 2.91 -10.62
C ALA A 171 -13.32 4.25 -9.93
N LEU A 172 -12.25 4.35 -9.13
CA LEU A 172 -11.83 5.61 -8.49
C LEU A 172 -11.45 6.64 -9.56
N GLU A 173 -10.66 6.25 -10.56
CA GLU A 173 -10.25 7.14 -11.66
C GLU A 173 -11.46 7.62 -12.47
N SER A 174 -12.37 6.72 -12.85
CA SER A 174 -13.62 7.05 -13.56
C SER A 174 -14.52 8.01 -12.77
N ASN A 175 -14.47 7.96 -11.45
CA ASN A 175 -15.25 8.82 -10.56
C ASN A 175 -14.48 10.09 -10.12
N ASN A 176 -13.30 10.35 -10.71
CA ASN A 176 -12.40 11.46 -10.35
C ASN A 176 -11.96 11.46 -8.87
N ASN A 177 -11.95 10.29 -8.22
CA ASN A 177 -11.39 10.12 -6.89
C ASN A 177 -9.87 9.93 -7.00
N THR A 178 -9.13 10.43 -6.00
CA THR A 178 -7.70 10.17 -5.91
C THR A 178 -7.44 8.71 -5.54
N VAL A 179 -6.60 8.02 -6.30
CA VAL A 179 -6.11 6.68 -5.96
C VAL A 179 -5.00 6.84 -4.90
N PRO A 180 -5.17 6.28 -3.68
CA PRO A 180 -4.13 6.38 -2.66
C PRO A 180 -2.83 5.68 -3.11
N PRO A 181 -1.64 6.25 -2.83
CA PRO A 181 -0.40 5.66 -3.34
C PRO A 181 -0.14 4.23 -2.84
N TYR A 182 -0.54 3.87 -1.61
CA TYR A 182 -0.43 2.49 -1.11
C TYR A 182 -1.21 1.49 -1.99
N LEU A 183 -2.39 1.87 -2.50
CA LEU A 183 -3.20 1.02 -3.38
C LEU A 183 -2.55 0.89 -4.76
N SER A 184 -1.96 1.98 -5.28
CA SER A 184 -1.16 1.93 -6.51
C SER A 184 0.09 1.05 -6.38
N LEU A 185 0.72 1.00 -5.21
CA LEU A 185 1.83 0.07 -4.94
C LEU A 185 1.34 -1.37 -4.90
N LEU A 186 0.23 -1.64 -4.20
CA LEU A 186 -0.36 -2.98 -4.17
C LEU A 186 -0.70 -3.47 -5.58
N ALA A 187 -1.32 -2.62 -6.42
CA ALA A 187 -1.60 -2.93 -7.81
C ALA A 187 -0.34 -3.25 -8.61
N GLN A 188 0.72 -2.46 -8.44
CA GLN A 188 2.00 -2.70 -9.12
C GLN A 188 2.62 -4.04 -8.73
N GLU A 189 2.53 -4.44 -7.46
CA GLU A 189 3.08 -5.72 -6.99
C GLU A 189 2.23 -6.92 -7.45
N LEU A 190 0.90 -6.79 -7.42
CA LEU A 190 -0.05 -7.83 -7.81
C LEU A 190 -0.11 -8.08 -9.32
N ASN A 191 0.07 -7.04 -10.14
CA ASN A 191 0.05 -7.15 -11.60
C ASN A 191 1.30 -7.84 -12.18
N VAL A 192 2.15 -8.38 -11.31
CA VAL A 192 3.30 -9.17 -11.70
C VAL A 192 2.93 -10.64 -11.71
N LYS A 193 2.59 -11.16 -12.88
CA LYS A 193 2.37 -12.60 -13.10
C LYS A 193 3.66 -13.37 -12.85
N SER A 194 3.57 -14.59 -12.31
CA SER A 194 4.68 -15.54 -12.28
C SER A 194 5.24 -15.69 -13.71
N GLY A 195 6.54 -15.42 -13.89
CA GLY A 195 7.19 -15.37 -15.21
C GLY A 195 7.27 -13.99 -15.89
N SER A 196 6.61 -12.96 -15.34
CA SER A 196 6.75 -11.55 -15.79
C SER A 196 7.69 -10.73 -14.89
N ARG A 197 8.53 -11.39 -14.10
CA ARG A 197 9.62 -10.74 -13.35
C ARG A 197 10.92 -11.00 -14.05
N GLU A 198 11.67 -9.93 -14.26
CA GLU A 198 13.07 -10.03 -14.62
C GLU A 198 13.95 -9.56 -13.47
N ARG A 199 15.20 -10.02 -13.50
CA ARG A 199 16.21 -9.66 -12.52
C ARG A 199 17.31 -8.86 -13.17
N ALA A 200 17.84 -7.91 -12.42
CA ALA A 200 19.05 -7.20 -12.77
C ALA A 200 19.87 -6.97 -11.50
N VAL A 201 21.18 -6.82 -11.66
CA VAL A 201 22.07 -6.51 -10.54
C VAL A 201 22.94 -5.35 -10.96
N PHE A 202 22.78 -4.27 -10.22
CA PHE A 202 23.51 -3.03 -10.43
C PHE A 202 24.64 -2.98 -9.41
N ALA A 203 25.83 -2.53 -9.82
CA ALA A 203 26.91 -2.20 -8.92
C ALA A 203 27.05 -0.69 -8.77
N MET A 204 27.48 -0.26 -7.59
CA MET A 204 27.68 1.13 -7.23
C MET A 204 28.66 1.25 -6.06
N HIS A 205 28.98 2.48 -5.66
CA HIS A 205 29.86 2.70 -4.51
C HIS A 205 29.20 2.39 -3.17
N CYS A 206 27.96 2.85 -2.96
CA CYS A 206 27.20 2.64 -1.73
C CYS A 206 25.82 2.05 -2.06
N PHE A 207 25.62 0.77 -1.77
CA PHE A 207 24.35 0.10 -2.09
C PHE A 207 23.16 0.60 -1.25
N TRP A 208 23.36 1.24 -0.09
CA TRP A 208 22.23 1.78 0.68
C TRP A 208 21.60 2.97 -0.03
N ILE A 209 22.44 3.92 -0.47
CA ILE A 209 22.00 5.04 -1.31
C ILE A 209 21.44 4.52 -2.64
N GLY A 210 22.15 3.57 -3.24
CA GLY A 210 21.77 2.99 -4.52
C GLY A 210 20.44 2.23 -4.47
N GLU A 211 20.19 1.49 -3.39
CA GLU A 211 18.93 0.78 -3.15
C GLU A 211 17.77 1.77 -3.12
N GLY A 212 17.90 2.90 -2.40
CA GLY A 212 16.86 3.93 -2.36
C GLY A 212 16.58 4.54 -3.72
N LYS A 213 17.62 4.83 -4.51
CA LYS A 213 17.48 5.38 -5.87
C LYS A 213 16.82 4.40 -6.83
N LEU A 214 17.28 3.15 -6.85
CA LEU A 214 16.75 2.10 -7.72
C LEU A 214 15.32 1.72 -7.33
N ALA A 215 15.01 1.67 -6.04
CA ALA A 215 13.66 1.43 -5.56
C ALA A 215 12.70 2.47 -6.14
N ASN A 216 13.04 3.76 -6.19
CA ASN A 216 12.15 4.80 -6.69
C ASN A 216 11.83 4.72 -8.20
N ILE A 217 12.45 3.81 -8.96
CA ILE A 217 12.16 3.64 -10.38
C ILE A 217 10.82 2.90 -10.56
N LYS A 218 9.87 3.53 -11.27
CA LYS A 218 8.59 2.90 -11.65
C LYS A 218 8.85 1.59 -12.41
N GLY A 219 8.21 0.51 -11.97
CA GLY A 219 8.41 -0.84 -12.51
C GLY A 219 9.39 -1.71 -11.72
N VAL A 220 10.18 -1.15 -10.81
CA VAL A 220 10.97 -1.92 -9.83
C VAL A 220 10.03 -2.38 -8.71
N ILE A 221 10.04 -3.69 -8.45
CA ILE A 221 9.14 -4.40 -7.52
C ILE A 221 9.81 -4.60 -6.17
N SER A 222 11.06 -5.07 -6.18
CA SER A 222 11.82 -5.33 -4.96
C SER A 222 13.30 -5.07 -5.20
N THR A 223 14.02 -4.77 -4.12
CA THR A 223 15.45 -4.53 -4.10
C THR A 223 16.10 -5.31 -2.97
N LYS A 224 17.35 -5.71 -3.15
CA LYS A 224 18.14 -6.42 -2.15
C LYS A 224 19.61 -5.98 -2.26
N PRO A 225 20.15 -5.29 -1.25
CA PRO A 225 21.55 -4.88 -1.24
C PRO A 225 22.43 -6.08 -0.88
N GLY A 226 23.66 -6.07 -1.37
CA GLY A 226 24.64 -7.09 -1.07
C GLY A 226 25.94 -6.89 -1.83
N PHE A 227 26.69 -7.97 -1.98
CA PHE A 227 27.99 -8.00 -2.60
C PHE A 227 28.03 -9.04 -3.71
N MET A 228 28.63 -8.67 -4.85
CA MET A 228 28.82 -9.57 -6.00
C MET A 228 30.09 -9.16 -6.75
N GLY A 229 30.95 -10.12 -7.06
CA GLY A 229 32.15 -9.87 -7.87
C GLY A 229 33.11 -8.80 -7.32
N GLY A 230 33.16 -8.61 -5.99
CA GLY A 230 33.98 -7.56 -5.35
C GLY A 230 33.32 -6.18 -5.27
N TYR A 231 32.09 -6.04 -5.78
CA TYR A 231 31.34 -4.78 -5.74
C TYR A 231 30.26 -4.79 -4.67
N GLU A 232 29.94 -3.59 -4.18
CA GLU A 232 28.63 -3.31 -3.61
C GLU A 232 27.58 -3.30 -4.71
N VAL A 233 26.51 -4.08 -4.52
CA VAL A 233 25.46 -4.26 -5.52
C VAL A 233 24.06 -4.16 -4.93
N VAL A 234 23.11 -3.84 -5.80
CA VAL A 234 21.67 -3.99 -5.55
C VAL A 234 21.12 -4.95 -6.59
N GLU A 235 20.66 -6.10 -6.11
CA GLU A 235 19.80 -6.99 -6.88
C GLU A 235 18.39 -6.44 -6.87
N LEU A 236 17.71 -6.46 -8.01
CA LEU A 236 16.33 -6.01 -8.11
C LEU A 236 15.49 -6.98 -8.94
N GLU A 237 14.21 -7.07 -8.59
CA GLU A 237 13.17 -7.64 -9.46
C GLU A 237 12.35 -6.50 -10.06
N PHE A 238 12.08 -6.57 -11.37
CA PHE A 238 11.30 -5.55 -12.08
C PHE A 238 10.29 -6.18 -13.05
N ASN A 239 9.28 -5.41 -13.42
CA ASN A 239 8.26 -5.80 -14.40
C ASN A 239 8.64 -5.26 -15.80
N PRO A 240 9.04 -6.11 -16.75
CA PRO A 240 9.45 -5.70 -18.09
C PRO A 240 8.30 -5.09 -18.92
N LYS A 241 7.03 -5.28 -18.50
CA LYS A 241 5.88 -4.59 -19.12
C LYS A 241 5.73 -3.13 -18.69
N ILE A 242 6.37 -2.73 -17.57
CA ILE A 242 6.33 -1.36 -17.05
C ILE A 242 7.64 -0.63 -17.37
N ILE A 243 8.78 -1.34 -17.27
CA ILE A 243 10.10 -0.77 -17.57
C ILE A 243 10.96 -1.81 -18.26
N SER A 244 11.52 -1.47 -19.43
CA SER A 244 12.47 -2.33 -20.13
C SER A 244 13.79 -2.43 -19.36
N PHE A 245 14.55 -3.51 -19.57
CA PHE A 245 15.89 -3.62 -19.01
C PHE A 245 16.80 -2.46 -19.48
N GLU A 246 16.68 -2.06 -20.75
CA GLU A 246 17.42 -0.93 -21.32
C GLU A 246 17.14 0.37 -20.58
N ASP A 247 15.86 0.72 -20.38
CA ASP A 247 15.48 1.94 -19.67
C ASP A 247 15.88 1.90 -18.20
N LEU A 248 15.83 0.72 -17.59
CA LEU A 248 16.29 0.52 -16.22
C LEU A 248 17.79 0.77 -16.10
N VAL A 249 18.61 0.27 -17.03
CA VAL A 249 20.06 0.54 -17.07
C VAL A 249 20.34 2.02 -17.32
N LYS A 250 19.64 2.66 -18.28
CA LYS A 250 19.76 4.10 -18.56
C LYS A 250 19.42 4.95 -17.32
N LYS A 251 18.33 4.63 -16.62
CA LYS A 251 17.96 5.30 -15.37
C LYS A 251 18.97 5.06 -14.26
N GLY A 252 19.47 3.83 -14.11
CA GLY A 252 20.51 3.51 -13.14
C GLY A 252 21.80 4.31 -13.39
N LYS A 253 22.25 4.38 -14.65
CA LYS A 253 23.41 5.18 -15.07
C LYS A 253 23.20 6.67 -14.77
N SER A 254 22.04 7.22 -15.17
CA SER A 254 21.70 8.63 -14.93
C SER A 254 21.63 9.00 -13.44
N ASN A 255 21.36 8.02 -12.56
CA ASN A 255 21.33 8.21 -11.11
C ASN A 255 22.67 7.90 -10.42
N ASN A 256 23.73 7.61 -11.17
CA ASN A 256 25.06 7.20 -10.67
C ASN A 256 25.00 5.94 -9.79
N VAL A 257 24.16 4.97 -10.16
CA VAL A 257 23.96 3.69 -9.44
C VAL A 257 24.11 2.47 -10.37
N ALA A 258 24.90 2.63 -11.43
CA ALA A 258 25.16 1.61 -12.44
C ALA A 258 26.62 1.66 -12.91
N SER A 259 27.58 1.64 -11.97
CA SER A 259 29.01 1.65 -12.31
C SER A 259 29.47 0.33 -12.93
N HIS A 260 28.79 -0.77 -12.60
CA HIS A 260 28.94 -2.08 -13.23
C HIS A 260 27.56 -2.74 -13.30
N ILE A 261 27.31 -3.61 -14.28
CA ILE A 261 26.07 -4.38 -14.39
C ILE A 261 26.40 -5.86 -14.42
N PHE A 262 25.76 -6.63 -13.54
CA PHE A 262 25.79 -8.09 -13.61
C PHE A 262 24.52 -8.62 -14.28
N THR A 263 24.69 -9.26 -15.43
CA THR A 263 23.58 -9.67 -16.30
C THR A 263 23.23 -11.13 -16.12
N VAL A 264 21.94 -11.47 -16.26
CA VAL A 264 21.45 -12.85 -16.09
C VAL A 264 21.36 -13.65 -17.39
N ASN A 265 21.47 -12.99 -18.55
CA ASN A 265 21.46 -13.63 -19.86
C ASN A 265 22.21 -12.78 -20.91
N SER A 266 22.43 -13.35 -22.10
CA SER A 266 23.16 -12.71 -23.20
C SER A 266 22.47 -11.46 -23.76
N GLY A 267 21.13 -11.43 -23.76
CA GLY A 267 20.36 -10.26 -24.20
C GLY A 267 20.61 -9.04 -23.31
N GLN A 268 20.55 -9.24 -21.99
CA GLN A 268 20.93 -8.20 -21.02
C GLN A 268 22.40 -7.79 -21.17
N SER A 269 23.31 -8.74 -21.42
CA SER A 269 24.72 -8.42 -21.65
C SER A 269 24.91 -7.48 -22.84
N ALA A 270 24.26 -7.75 -23.98
CA ALA A 270 24.36 -6.89 -25.16
C ALA A 270 23.85 -5.46 -24.86
N VAL A 271 22.67 -5.35 -24.26
CA VAL A 271 22.06 -4.06 -23.89
C VAL A 271 22.92 -3.29 -22.89
N ALA A 272 23.41 -3.96 -21.84
CA ALA A 272 24.22 -3.30 -20.83
C ALA A 272 25.56 -2.80 -21.40
N LYS A 273 26.20 -3.58 -22.28
CA LYS A 273 27.49 -3.20 -22.89
C LYS A 273 27.37 -1.92 -23.72
N ASP A 274 26.27 -1.76 -24.46
CA ASP A 274 25.98 -0.54 -25.24
C ASP A 274 25.84 0.70 -24.33
N ILE A 275 25.25 0.54 -23.14
CA ILE A 275 24.94 1.68 -22.26
C ILE A 275 26.09 2.01 -21.31
N VAL A 276 26.71 1.02 -20.65
CA VAL A 276 27.72 1.23 -19.58
C VAL A 276 29.14 0.89 -20.00
N GLY A 277 29.34 0.38 -21.23
CA GLY A 277 30.63 -0.02 -21.77
C GLY A 277 31.00 -1.48 -21.45
N GLU A 278 31.77 -2.10 -22.33
CA GLU A 278 32.10 -3.53 -22.24
C GLU A 278 32.86 -3.92 -20.96
N GLY A 279 33.77 -3.05 -20.50
CA GLY A 279 34.52 -3.26 -19.25
C GLY A 279 33.67 -3.20 -17.98
N SER A 280 32.44 -2.70 -18.07
CA SER A 280 31.52 -2.47 -16.94
C SER A 280 30.39 -3.51 -16.87
N VAL A 281 30.54 -4.64 -17.56
CA VAL A 281 29.53 -5.71 -17.63
C VAL A 281 30.16 -7.05 -17.32
N SER A 282 29.51 -7.85 -16.50
CA SER A 282 29.93 -9.24 -16.24
C SER A 282 28.73 -10.17 -16.11
N PRO A 283 28.89 -11.46 -16.42
CA PRO A 283 27.87 -12.44 -16.07
C PRO A 283 27.63 -12.43 -14.56
N ARG A 284 26.39 -12.67 -14.15
CA ARG A 284 26.04 -12.83 -12.74
C ARG A 284 26.95 -13.86 -12.05
N SER A 285 27.43 -13.50 -10.86
CA SER A 285 28.22 -14.38 -9.99
C SER A 285 27.52 -14.59 -8.64
N SER A 286 28.22 -15.20 -7.68
CA SER A 286 27.66 -15.47 -6.35
C SER A 286 27.25 -14.17 -5.64
N PHE A 287 26.02 -14.14 -5.14
CA PHE A 287 25.45 -13.01 -4.41
C PHE A 287 25.52 -13.26 -2.91
N ARG A 288 26.17 -12.35 -2.17
CA ARG A 288 26.14 -12.35 -0.71
C ARG A 288 25.27 -11.18 -0.23
N ALA A 289 24.15 -11.49 0.41
CA ALA A 289 23.25 -10.45 0.95
C ALA A 289 23.96 -9.58 2.01
N ASP A 290 23.59 -8.31 2.06
CA ASP A 290 23.96 -7.43 3.17
C ASP A 290 23.40 -7.97 4.50
N SER A 291 24.14 -7.78 5.59
CA SER A 291 23.71 -8.17 6.94
C SER A 291 22.70 -7.18 7.55
N ARG A 292 22.57 -5.98 6.96
CA ARG A 292 21.64 -4.92 7.40
C ARG A 292 20.77 -4.40 6.23
N PRO A 293 19.97 -5.28 5.59
CA PRO A 293 19.15 -4.88 4.45
C PRO A 293 18.12 -3.81 4.86
N LYS A 294 17.71 -2.98 3.90
CA LYS A 294 16.77 -1.87 4.15
C LYS A 294 17.28 -0.95 5.26
N TYR A 295 18.54 -0.52 5.14
CA TYR A 295 19.28 0.19 6.18
C TYR A 295 18.51 1.33 6.84
N TYR A 296 17.93 2.24 6.04
CA TYR A 296 17.22 3.41 6.56
C TYR A 296 15.91 3.05 7.27
N LEU A 297 15.25 1.97 6.86
CA LEU A 297 14.05 1.47 7.51
C LEU A 297 14.35 0.64 8.77
N SER A 298 15.40 -0.18 8.72
CA SER A 298 15.73 -1.18 9.75
C SER A 298 15.97 -0.60 11.15
N GLY A 299 16.41 0.67 11.23
CA GLY A 299 16.64 1.38 12.48
C GLY A 299 15.44 2.19 12.99
N THR A 300 14.26 2.02 12.41
CA THR A 300 13.06 2.80 12.76
C THR A 300 11.91 1.92 13.24
N LEU A 301 10.92 2.52 13.91
CA LEU A 301 9.71 1.82 14.34
C LEU A 301 8.88 1.30 13.16
N TYR A 302 9.03 1.87 11.96
CA TYR A 302 8.41 1.33 10.75
C TYR A 302 8.86 -0.11 10.46
N SER A 303 10.01 -0.55 10.96
CA SER A 303 10.47 -1.95 10.81
C SER A 303 9.59 -2.97 11.55
N TYR A 304 8.66 -2.53 12.38
CA TYR A 304 7.65 -3.36 13.05
C TYR A 304 6.30 -3.36 12.33
N VAL A 305 6.07 -2.42 11.40
CA VAL A 305 4.83 -2.34 10.63
C VAL A 305 4.89 -3.38 9.49
N PRO A 306 3.96 -4.33 9.39
CA PRO A 306 3.89 -5.25 8.26
C PRO A 306 3.64 -4.50 6.96
N MET A 307 4.43 -4.80 5.93
CA MET A 307 4.40 -4.12 4.64
C MET A 307 4.62 -5.12 3.51
N THR A 308 4.11 -4.80 2.31
CA THR A 308 4.50 -5.54 1.11
C THR A 308 5.94 -5.26 0.71
N ASN A 309 6.54 -6.08 -0.17
CA ASN A 309 7.93 -5.87 -0.58
C ASN A 309 8.13 -4.51 -1.26
N LEU A 310 7.16 -4.12 -2.08
CA LEU A 310 7.20 -2.84 -2.75
C LEU A 310 7.02 -1.66 -1.78
N GLN A 311 6.14 -1.79 -0.78
CA GLN A 311 6.04 -0.80 0.31
C GLN A 311 7.37 -0.68 1.05
N ILE A 312 7.97 -1.79 1.49
CA ILE A 312 9.27 -1.81 2.18
C ILE A 312 10.34 -1.05 1.36
N ALA A 313 10.40 -1.28 0.05
CA ALA A 313 11.35 -0.60 -0.83
C ALA A 313 11.11 0.92 -0.89
N ARG A 314 9.85 1.37 -1.01
CA ARG A 314 9.48 2.80 -1.06
C ARG A 314 9.66 3.51 0.28
N VAL A 315 9.30 2.86 1.37
CA VAL A 315 9.48 3.38 2.74
C VAL A 315 10.97 3.56 3.03
N ASN A 316 11.80 2.53 2.78
CA ASN A 316 13.26 2.62 2.95
C ASN A 316 13.87 3.75 2.10
N ALA A 317 13.47 3.88 0.84
CA ALA A 317 13.96 4.94 -0.04
C ALA A 317 13.57 6.35 0.45
N SER A 318 12.37 6.49 1.02
CA SER A 318 11.85 7.78 1.49
C SER A 318 12.53 8.22 2.78
N LEU A 319 12.70 7.30 3.72
CA LEU A 319 13.48 7.52 4.94
C LEU A 319 14.94 7.87 4.62
N GLY A 320 15.56 7.18 3.66
CA GLY A 320 16.91 7.52 3.18
C GLY A 320 17.02 8.89 2.49
N SER A 321 15.89 9.45 2.05
CA SER A 321 15.80 10.80 1.50
C SER A 321 15.29 11.83 2.52
N LEU A 322 15.19 11.47 3.80
CA LEU A 322 14.64 12.31 4.88
C LEU A 322 13.21 12.83 4.58
N ARG A 323 12.39 12.01 3.92
CA ARG A 323 10.98 12.30 3.63
C ARG A 323 10.07 11.35 4.40
N SER A 324 8.89 11.84 4.77
CA SER A 324 7.86 10.98 5.37
C SER A 324 7.48 9.85 4.40
N PRO A 325 7.41 8.60 4.87
CA PRO A 325 6.98 7.45 4.07
C PRO A 325 5.47 7.21 4.13
N ASP A 326 4.70 8.04 4.84
CA ASP A 326 3.33 7.70 5.26
C ASP A 326 2.38 7.45 4.09
N SER A 327 2.58 8.15 2.97
CA SER A 327 1.74 7.97 1.77
C SER A 327 1.84 6.58 1.15
N PHE A 328 2.89 5.82 1.45
CA PHE A 328 3.06 4.43 0.99
C PHE A 328 2.37 3.41 1.88
N LEU A 329 1.87 3.82 3.04
CA LEU A 329 1.19 2.98 4.01
C LEU A 329 -0.31 3.24 3.96
N SER A 330 -1.10 2.20 4.22
CA SER A 330 -2.54 2.34 4.36
C SER A 330 -2.90 3.01 5.70
N PRO A 331 -4.11 3.58 5.85
CA PRO A 331 -4.54 4.16 7.11
C PRO A 331 -4.35 3.21 8.31
N ARG A 332 -4.82 1.96 8.23
CA ARG A 332 -4.55 0.95 9.27
C ARG A 332 -3.08 0.67 9.55
N GLN A 333 -2.19 0.73 8.55
CA GLN A 333 -0.75 0.57 8.79
C GLN A 333 -0.18 1.77 9.57
N LEU A 334 -0.66 2.98 9.28
CA LEU A 334 -0.26 4.21 9.99
C LEU A 334 -0.81 4.23 11.42
N GLU A 335 -2.01 3.72 11.63
CA GLU A 335 -2.61 3.55 12.95
C GLU A 335 -1.84 2.53 13.78
N LEU A 336 -1.48 1.40 13.18
CA LEU A 336 -0.61 0.41 13.82
C LEU A 336 0.76 1.02 14.16
N TYR A 337 1.33 1.83 13.28
CA TYR A 337 2.58 2.56 13.56
C TYR A 337 2.46 3.46 14.79
N LYS A 338 1.41 4.27 14.88
CA LYS A 338 1.14 5.13 16.05
C LYS A 338 0.98 4.30 17.33
N TYR A 339 0.29 3.16 17.24
CA TYR A 339 0.15 2.26 18.39
C TYR A 339 1.51 1.72 18.85
N ILE A 340 2.36 1.27 17.91
CA ILE A 340 3.72 0.80 18.18
C ILE A 340 4.57 1.90 18.83
N GLU A 341 4.47 3.13 18.32
CA GLU A 341 5.18 4.30 18.85
C GLU A 341 4.83 4.58 20.31
N ASN A 342 3.55 4.46 20.67
CA ASN A 342 3.05 4.65 22.03
C ASN A 342 3.27 3.44 22.95
N HIS A 343 3.67 2.28 22.42
CA HIS A 343 3.82 1.02 23.16
C HIS A 343 5.13 0.30 22.83
N GLN A 344 6.25 1.03 22.86
CA GLN A 344 7.58 0.49 22.52
C GLN A 344 8.08 -0.56 23.52
N GLU A 345 7.51 -0.62 24.72
CA GLU A 345 7.78 -1.64 25.73
C GLU A 345 7.33 -3.05 25.31
N LEU A 346 6.47 -3.15 24.30
CA LEU A 346 6.02 -4.42 23.76
C LEU A 346 7.07 -5.00 22.80
N ASN A 347 7.28 -6.32 22.87
CA ASN A 347 8.22 -7.03 22.01
C ASN A 347 7.65 -7.23 20.58
N TRP A 348 7.62 -6.16 19.80
CA TRP A 348 7.08 -6.16 18.45
C TRP A 348 7.90 -7.03 17.50
N PRO A 349 7.25 -7.88 16.68
CA PRO A 349 7.96 -8.67 15.69
C PRO A 349 8.52 -7.76 14.59
N ASN A 350 9.81 -7.88 14.30
CA ASN A 350 10.40 -7.20 13.15
C ASN A 350 9.78 -7.75 11.85
N SER A 351 9.07 -6.90 11.11
CA SER A 351 8.30 -7.28 9.92
C SER A 351 9.21 -7.60 8.72
N LEU A 352 10.41 -7.02 8.67
CA LEU A 352 11.39 -7.24 7.59
C LEU A 352 11.93 -8.67 7.54
N ARG A 353 11.70 -9.47 8.58
CA ARG A 353 12.10 -10.89 8.65
C ARG A 353 11.12 -11.83 7.93
N SER A 354 9.91 -11.37 7.62
CA SER A 354 8.92 -12.16 6.88
C SER A 354 8.94 -11.76 5.41
N SER A 355 9.03 -12.73 4.51
CA SER A 355 8.77 -12.49 3.08
C SER A 355 7.28 -12.49 2.72
N ASP A 356 6.42 -12.93 3.66
CA ASP A 356 4.97 -12.98 3.50
C ASP A 356 4.31 -11.86 4.32
N PHE A 357 3.65 -10.95 3.60
CA PHE A 357 2.92 -9.82 4.18
C PHE A 357 1.76 -10.27 5.08
N ASN A 358 0.94 -11.22 4.65
CA ASN A 358 -0.22 -11.68 5.41
C ASN A 358 0.21 -12.38 6.69
N ALA A 359 1.27 -13.18 6.64
CA ALA A 359 1.81 -13.82 7.83
C ALA A 359 2.36 -12.79 8.84
N ALA A 360 3.06 -11.76 8.36
CA ALA A 360 3.56 -10.67 9.19
C ALA A 360 2.40 -9.86 9.81
N TRP A 361 1.37 -9.57 9.02
CA TRP A 361 0.14 -8.90 9.47
C TRP A 361 -0.54 -9.68 10.58
N ASN A 362 -0.88 -10.94 10.33
CA ASN A 362 -1.60 -11.80 11.28
C ASN A 362 -0.82 -11.98 12.59
N LYS A 363 0.51 -12.11 12.51
CA LYS A 363 1.37 -12.20 13.71
C LYS A 363 1.29 -10.92 14.54
N THR A 364 1.31 -9.77 13.89
CA THR A 364 1.28 -8.46 14.56
C THR A 364 -0.08 -8.19 15.19
N ILE A 365 -1.16 -8.45 14.44
CA ILE A 365 -2.54 -8.36 14.97
C ILE A 365 -2.78 -9.35 16.10
N SER A 366 -2.25 -10.58 16.02
CA SER A 366 -2.37 -11.55 17.12
C SER A 366 -1.68 -11.07 18.39
N LEU A 367 -0.52 -10.41 18.27
CA LEU A 367 0.15 -9.79 19.42
C LEU A 367 -0.71 -8.67 20.00
N LEU A 368 -1.22 -7.78 19.16
CA LEU A 368 -2.10 -6.68 19.54
C LEU A 368 -3.33 -7.20 20.32
N ASN A 369 -4.02 -8.20 19.77
CA ASN A 369 -5.19 -8.83 20.37
C ASN A 369 -4.91 -9.41 21.76
N LYS A 370 -3.75 -10.05 21.96
CA LYS A 370 -3.34 -10.58 23.26
C LYS A 370 -3.07 -9.48 24.29
N GLN A 371 -2.59 -8.32 23.85
CA GLN A 371 -2.35 -7.19 24.77
C GLN A 371 -3.67 -6.53 25.17
N ILE A 372 -4.59 -6.34 24.22
CA ILE A 372 -5.91 -5.79 24.50
C ILE A 372 -6.66 -6.69 25.48
N SER A 373 -6.66 -8.01 25.26
CA SER A 373 -7.43 -8.94 26.09
C SER A 373 -6.91 -9.09 27.53
N ARG A 374 -5.74 -8.51 27.84
CA ARG A 374 -5.13 -8.53 29.18
C ARG A 374 -5.43 -7.26 29.99
N ARG A 375 -5.88 -6.21 29.31
CA ARG A 375 -6.47 -5.01 29.92
C ARG A 375 -7.95 -5.26 30.13
#